data_AF-A0A7Y5MED8-F1
#
_entry.id   AF-A0A7Y5MED8-F1
#
_cell.length_a   1.000
_cell.length_b   1.000
_cell.length_c   1.000
_cell.angle_alpha   90.00
_cell.angle_beta   90.00
_cell.angle_gamma   90.00
#
_symmetry.space_group_name_H-M   'P 1'
#
loop_
_entity.id
_entity.type
_entity.pdbx_description
1 polymer ?
#
loop_
_entity_poly.entity_id
_entity_poly.type
_entity_poly.pdbx_seq_one_letter_code
_entity_poly.pdbx_strand_id
1 'polypeptide(L)'
;MGQQQLLLIILGVIIVGVAIAVGITLFRDSAASTNRDAMANDLMHLAAKARHYYKRPATMGGGGHSFSNLGASGGLYLLVSSRFATNDNAEYSIKSGTTKTLITFVGTGKAPLDDGSFPILECIVTPSSQTISTIN
;
A
#
# COMPACT_ATOMS: atom_id res chain seq x y z
N MET A 1 -19.03 32.91 -44.69
CA MET A 1 -17.77 32.19 -44.41
C MET A 1 -17.33 32.30 -42.95
N GLY A 2 -17.41 33.47 -42.31
CA GLY A 2 -17.06 33.61 -40.87
C GLY A 2 -17.88 32.76 -39.89
N GLN A 3 -19.18 32.52 -40.16
CA GLN A 3 -20.04 31.72 -39.27
C GLN A 3 -19.66 30.22 -39.24
N GLN A 4 -19.28 29.63 -40.37
CA GLN A 4 -18.86 28.22 -40.42
C GLN A 4 -17.47 28.00 -39.81
N GLN A 5 -16.55 28.96 -40.01
CA GLN A 5 -15.23 28.91 -39.38
C GLN A 5 -15.32 29.06 -37.86
N LEU A 6 -16.21 29.91 -37.37
CA LEU A 6 -16.43 30.09 -35.93
C LEU A 6 -17.00 28.82 -35.27
N LEU A 7 -17.90 28.10 -35.94
CA LEU A 7 -18.44 26.83 -35.43
C LEU A 7 -17.39 25.72 -35.33
N LEU A 8 -16.46 25.63 -36.30
CA LEU A 8 -15.39 24.63 -36.28
C LEU A 8 -14.38 24.88 -35.15
N ILE A 9 -14.09 26.15 -34.84
CA ILE A 9 -13.20 26.51 -33.73
C ILE A 9 -13.83 26.13 -32.39
N ILE A 10 -15.13 26.42 -32.21
CA ILE A 10 -15.87 26.06 -30.99
C ILE A 10 -15.86 24.55 -30.78
N LEU A 11 -16.13 23.78 -31.83
CA LEU A 11 -16.09 22.32 -31.77
C LEU A 11 -14.71 21.81 -31.34
N GLY A 12 -13.63 22.37 -31.90
CA GLY A 12 -12.26 22.02 -31.54
C GLY A 12 -11.95 22.31 -30.06
N VAL A 13 -12.34 23.47 -29.55
CA VAL A 13 -12.12 23.84 -28.14
C VAL A 13 -12.88 22.93 -27.18
N ILE A 14 -14.12 22.55 -27.51
CA ILE A 14 -14.92 21.64 -26.67
C ILE A 14 -14.22 20.28 -26.55
N ILE A 15 -13.72 19.73 -27.66
CA ILE A 15 -13.03 18.44 -27.67
C ILE A 15 -11.74 18.50 -26.84
N VAL A 16 -10.92 19.56 -27.02
CA VAL A 16 -9.67 19.73 -26.25
C VAL A 16 -9.98 19.91 -24.76
N GLY A 17 -11.03 20.64 -24.39
CA GLY A 17 -11.44 20.83 -23.00
C GLY A 17 -11.77 19.53 -22.29
N VAL A 18 -12.55 18.65 -22.93
CA VAL A 18 -12.90 17.33 -22.37
C VAL A 18 -11.67 16.43 -22.30
N ALA A 19 -10.82 16.42 -23.33
CA ALA A 19 -9.61 15.60 -23.35
C ALA A 19 -8.65 15.96 -22.20
N ILE A 20 -8.49 17.25 -21.87
CA ILE A 20 -7.67 17.69 -20.73
C ILE A 20 -8.29 17.22 -19.41
N ALA A 21 -9.61 17.39 -19.23
CA ALA A 21 -10.30 16.98 -18.01
C ALA A 21 -10.14 15.47 -17.75
N VAL A 22 -10.35 14.64 -18.76
CA VAL A 22 -10.19 13.18 -18.67
C VAL A 22 -8.71 12.78 -18.52
N GLY A 23 -7.79 13.48 -19.18
CA GLY A 23 -6.35 13.24 -19.03
C GLY A 23 -5.88 13.45 -17.58
N ILE A 24 -6.39 14.49 -16.91
CA ILE A 24 -6.08 14.78 -15.51
C ILE A 24 -6.60 13.68 -14.59
N THR A 25 -7.84 13.19 -14.78
CA THR A 25 -8.40 12.12 -13.94
C THR A 25 -7.60 10.82 -14.10
N LEU A 26 -7.28 10.44 -15.35
CA LEU A 26 -6.47 9.25 -15.63
C LEU A 26 -5.06 9.33 -15.02
N PHE A 27 -4.43 10.52 -15.05
CA PHE A 27 -3.12 10.70 -14.44
C PHE A 27 -3.17 10.56 -12.91
N ARG A 28 -4.21 11.11 -12.26
CA ARG A 28 -4.42 10.98 -10.81
C ARG A 28 -4.70 9.53 -10.43
N ASP A 29 -5.53 8.82 -11.20
CA ASP A 29 -5.83 7.40 -10.99
C ASP A 29 -4.58 6.52 -11.14
N SER A 30 -3.75 6.79 -12.14
CA SER A 30 -2.50 6.07 -12.36
C SER A 30 -1.48 6.29 -11.24
N ALA A 31 -1.44 7.49 -10.66
CA ALA A 31 -0.58 7.76 -9.51
C ALA A 31 -1.08 7.02 -8.26
N ALA A 32 -2.41 7.00 -8.04
CA ALA A 32 -3.01 6.28 -6.93
C ALA A 32 -2.83 4.75 -7.04
N SER A 33 -2.97 4.17 -8.25
CA SER A 33 -2.74 2.75 -8.47
C SER A 33 -1.27 2.38 -8.23
N THR A 34 -0.33 3.16 -8.76
CA THR A 34 1.12 2.94 -8.55
C THR A 34 1.48 2.96 -7.07
N ASN A 35 0.89 3.88 -6.30
CA ASN A 35 1.13 3.93 -4.85
C ASN A 35 0.59 2.69 -4.14
N ARG A 36 -0.61 2.21 -4.51
CA ARG A 36 -1.18 0.96 -3.95
C ARG A 36 -0.34 -0.26 -4.30
N ASP A 37 0.18 -0.35 -5.52
CA ASP A 37 1.04 -1.44 -5.95
C ASP A 37 2.39 -1.42 -5.20
N ALA A 38 2.97 -0.24 -5.01
CA ALA A 38 4.17 -0.07 -4.20
C ALA A 38 3.93 -0.51 -2.74
N MET A 39 2.78 -0.13 -2.17
CA MET A 39 2.39 -0.56 -0.83
C MET A 39 2.21 -2.08 -0.72
N ALA A 40 1.55 -2.69 -1.71
CA ALA A 40 1.37 -4.13 -1.76
C ALA A 40 2.73 -4.85 -1.82
N ASN A 41 3.67 -4.34 -2.62
CA ASN A 41 5.02 -4.89 -2.71
C ASN A 41 5.78 -4.80 -1.37
N ASP A 42 5.71 -3.65 -0.68
CA ASP A 42 6.32 -3.49 0.64
C ASP A 42 5.72 -4.46 1.69
N LEU A 43 4.41 -4.64 1.68
CA LEU A 43 3.72 -5.63 2.52
C LEU A 43 4.15 -7.06 2.19
N MET A 44 4.35 -7.40 0.91
CA MET A 44 4.91 -8.71 0.52
C MET A 44 6.33 -8.90 1.03
N HIS A 45 7.17 -7.86 0.98
CA HIS A 45 8.52 -7.89 1.54
C HIS A 45 8.49 -8.08 3.07
N LEU A 46 7.59 -7.39 3.78
CA LEU A 46 7.37 -7.57 5.21
C LEU A 46 6.92 -8.99 5.54
N ALA A 47 5.97 -9.52 4.78
CA ALA A 47 5.45 -10.87 4.97
C ALA A 47 6.52 -11.95 4.74
N ALA A 48 7.39 -11.78 3.74
CA ALA A 48 8.53 -12.67 3.53
C ALA A 48 9.50 -12.64 4.71
N LYS A 49 9.87 -11.44 5.20
CA LYS A 49 10.75 -11.28 6.37
C LYS A 49 10.13 -11.86 7.64
N ALA A 50 8.83 -11.68 7.85
CA ALA A 50 8.10 -12.27 8.96
C ALA A 50 8.19 -13.80 8.93
N ARG A 51 7.97 -14.42 7.77
CA ARG A 51 8.12 -15.87 7.61
C ARG A 51 9.55 -16.36 7.83
N HIS A 52 10.55 -15.59 7.41
CA HIS A 52 11.95 -15.89 7.75
C HIS A 52 12.20 -15.80 9.26
N TYR A 53 11.67 -14.79 9.94
CA TYR A 53 11.75 -14.67 11.39
C TYR A 53 11.10 -15.89 12.08
N TYR A 54 9.91 -16.31 11.64
CA TYR A 54 9.21 -17.49 12.18
C TYR A 54 10.05 -18.77 12.14
N LYS A 55 10.72 -19.04 11.00
CA LYS A 55 11.54 -20.25 10.81
C LYS A 55 12.89 -20.20 11.53
N ARG A 56 13.40 -19.00 11.84
CA ARG A 56 14.69 -18.86 12.54
C ARG A 56 14.52 -19.24 14.03
N PRO A 57 15.43 -20.04 14.60
CA PRO A 57 15.38 -20.37 16.02
C PRO A 57 15.64 -19.13 16.89
N ALA A 58 15.07 -19.10 18.09
CA ALA A 58 15.18 -17.97 19.02
C ALA A 58 16.64 -17.66 19.42
N THR A 59 17.50 -18.68 19.45
CA THR A 59 18.94 -18.56 19.74
C THR A 59 19.71 -17.73 18.72
N MET A 60 19.15 -17.53 17.52
CA MET A 60 19.72 -16.73 16.43
C MET A 60 18.94 -15.42 16.21
N GLY A 61 18.16 -14.98 17.20
CA GLY A 61 17.32 -13.78 17.10
C GLY A 61 16.05 -13.95 16.26
N GLY A 62 15.60 -15.19 16.04
CA GLY A 62 14.35 -15.51 15.35
C GLY A 62 13.13 -15.67 16.27
N GLY A 63 12.00 -16.05 15.67
CA GLY A 63 10.72 -16.25 16.34
C GLY A 63 10.50 -17.65 16.91
N GLY A 64 11.33 -18.63 16.54
CA GLY A 64 11.25 -19.99 17.06
C GLY A 64 9.87 -20.63 16.87
N HIS A 65 9.28 -20.50 15.68
CA HIS A 65 7.91 -20.91 15.35
C HIS A 65 6.80 -20.11 16.05
N SER A 66 7.09 -18.85 16.41
CA SER A 66 6.13 -17.93 17.00
C SER A 66 6.27 -16.52 16.44
N PHE A 67 5.16 -15.91 16.05
CA PHE A 67 5.09 -14.47 15.79
C PHE A 67 4.81 -13.63 17.04
N SER A 68 4.60 -14.25 18.21
CA SER A 68 4.20 -13.54 19.44
C SER A 68 5.17 -12.41 19.84
N ASN A 69 6.46 -12.56 19.54
CA ASN A 69 7.49 -11.55 19.82
C ASN A 69 7.37 -10.30 18.95
N LEU A 70 6.71 -10.40 17.79
CA LEU A 70 6.53 -9.28 16.86
C LEU A 70 5.29 -8.44 17.22
N GLY A 71 4.30 -9.05 17.87
CA GLY A 71 3.09 -8.37 18.33
C GLY A 71 3.26 -7.58 19.63
N ALA A 72 4.32 -7.86 20.38
CA ALA A 72 4.63 -7.13 21.61
C ALA A 72 5.24 -5.76 21.26
N SER A 73 4.39 -4.72 21.29
CA SER A 73 4.74 -3.29 21.18
C SER A 73 5.78 -2.95 20.10
N GLY A 74 5.35 -2.89 18.84
CA GLY A 74 6.15 -2.29 17.77
C GLY A 74 7.28 -3.18 17.24
N GLY A 75 7.18 -4.51 17.33
CA GLY A 75 8.18 -5.49 16.86
C GLY A 75 8.54 -5.44 15.37
N LEU A 76 8.04 -4.45 14.62
CA LEU A 76 8.44 -4.18 13.24
C LEU A 76 9.95 -3.94 13.12
N TYR A 77 10.60 -3.39 14.16
CA TYR A 77 12.06 -3.21 14.21
C TYR A 77 12.86 -4.52 14.14
N LEU A 78 12.26 -5.66 14.50
CA LEU A 78 12.90 -6.99 14.39
C LEU A 78 12.94 -7.49 12.94
N LEU A 79 12.08 -6.94 12.08
CA LEU A 79 11.92 -7.34 10.69
C LEU A 79 12.63 -6.35 9.77
N VAL A 80 12.53 -5.06 10.07
CA VAL A 80 13.01 -3.98 9.20
C VAL A 80 13.62 -2.84 10.01
N SER A 81 14.48 -2.05 9.36
CA SER A 81 14.96 -0.80 9.95
C SER A 81 13.78 0.16 10.18
N SER A 82 13.87 1.01 11.21
CA SER A 82 12.84 2.03 11.52
C SER A 82 12.49 2.94 10.35
N ARG A 83 13.40 3.13 9.39
CA ARG A 83 13.15 3.89 8.15
C ARG A 83 12.19 3.21 7.17
N PHE A 84 11.91 1.92 7.35
CA PHE A 84 10.94 1.18 6.55
C PHE A 84 9.55 1.22 7.18
N ALA A 85 9.43 1.59 8.47
CA ALA A 85 8.12 1.80 9.11
C ALA A 85 7.36 2.98 8.49
N THR A 86 8.08 3.93 7.90
CA THR A 86 7.52 5.08 7.21
C THR A 86 8.31 5.34 5.93
N ASN A 87 7.69 5.09 4.78
CA ASN A 87 8.26 5.49 3.49
C ASN A 87 7.44 6.63 2.86
N ASP A 88 7.80 7.00 1.63
CA ASP A 88 7.10 8.05 0.88
C ASP A 88 5.68 7.60 0.45
N ASN A 89 5.46 6.29 0.36
CA ASN A 89 4.22 5.68 -0.13
C ASN A 89 3.18 5.49 1.00
N ALA A 90 3.63 5.07 2.19
CA ALA A 90 2.81 4.65 3.33
C ALA A 90 3.56 4.60 4.67
N GLU A 91 2.77 4.49 5.73
CA GLU A 91 3.20 4.10 7.07
C GLU A 91 2.77 2.66 7.36
N TYR A 92 3.70 1.82 7.79
CA TYR A 92 3.48 0.41 8.09
C TYR A 92 3.50 0.15 9.59
N SER A 93 2.48 -0.54 10.07
CA SER A 93 2.35 -0.94 11.47
C SER A 93 1.90 -2.40 11.59
N ILE A 94 2.06 -2.96 12.79
CA ILE A 94 1.56 -4.30 13.11
C ILE A 94 0.24 -4.12 13.88
N LYS A 95 -0.82 -4.76 13.41
CA LYS A 95 -2.12 -4.75 14.10
C LYS A 95 -2.04 -5.55 15.41
N SER A 96 -2.70 -5.06 16.45
CA SER A 96 -2.87 -5.80 17.70
C SER A 96 -3.63 -7.11 17.44
N GLY A 97 -3.27 -8.19 18.17
CA GLY A 97 -3.86 -9.53 17.98
C GLY A 97 -2.93 -10.56 17.31
N THR A 98 -1.62 -10.32 17.32
CA THR A 98 -0.64 -11.31 16.86
C THR A 98 -0.69 -12.57 17.71
N THR A 99 -0.85 -13.72 17.08
CA THR A 99 -0.82 -15.06 17.68
C THR A 99 0.48 -15.76 17.30
N LYS A 100 0.79 -16.92 17.89
CA LYS A 100 1.95 -17.74 17.48
C LYS A 100 2.03 -17.96 15.96
N THR A 101 0.89 -18.11 15.29
CA THR A 101 0.77 -18.48 13.88
C THR A 101 0.17 -17.40 12.98
N LEU A 102 -0.13 -16.22 13.51
CA LEU A 102 -0.79 -15.18 12.72
C LEU A 102 -0.27 -13.81 13.12
N ILE A 103 0.11 -13.01 12.13
CA ILE A 103 0.45 -11.60 12.26
C ILE A 103 -0.22 -10.82 11.14
N THR A 104 -0.73 -9.63 11.45
CA THR A 104 -1.35 -8.73 10.48
C THR A 104 -0.54 -7.45 10.39
N PHE A 105 -0.05 -7.14 9.20
CA PHE A 105 0.56 -5.86 8.87
C PHE A 105 -0.49 -4.93 8.28
N VAL A 106 -0.43 -3.65 8.63
CA VAL A 106 -1.29 -2.60 8.09
C VAL A 106 -0.40 -1.56 7.45
N GLY A 107 -0.61 -1.26 6.18
CA GLY A 107 -0.02 -0.13 5.48
C GLY A 107 -1.08 0.95 5.26
N THR A 108 -0.86 2.14 5.80
CA THR A 108 -1.69 3.32 5.57
C THR A 108 -1.00 4.22 4.56
N GLY A 109 -1.56 4.37 3.37
CA GLY A 109 -0.98 5.20 2.31
C GLY A 109 -0.96 6.68 2.67
N LYS A 110 0.04 7.42 2.17
CA LYS A 110 0.14 8.87 2.37
C LYS A 110 -0.49 9.70 1.25
N ALA A 111 -0.77 9.10 0.10
CA ALA A 111 -1.49 9.75 -0.99
C ALA A 111 -3.00 9.62 -0.77
N PRO A 112 -3.77 10.73 -0.68
CA PRO A 112 -5.22 10.68 -0.53
C PRO A 112 -5.87 10.14 -1.81
N LEU A 113 -6.94 9.35 -1.65
CA LEU A 113 -7.86 8.99 -2.73
C LEU A 113 -8.70 10.20 -3.13
N ASP A 114 -9.43 10.07 -4.24
CA ASP A 114 -10.31 11.13 -4.73
C ASP A 114 -11.44 11.49 -3.75
N ASP A 115 -11.73 10.61 -2.78
CA ASP A 115 -12.69 10.81 -1.66
C ASP A 115 -12.03 11.42 -0.40
N GLY A 116 -10.75 11.84 -0.47
CA GLY A 116 -10.01 12.38 0.68
C GLY A 116 -9.57 11.35 1.73
N SER A 117 -10.03 10.10 1.61
CA SER A 117 -9.59 8.96 2.44
C SER A 117 -8.22 8.44 2.01
N PHE A 118 -7.45 7.88 2.95
CA PHE A 118 -6.15 7.26 2.65
C PHE A 118 -6.31 5.76 2.37
N PRO A 119 -5.60 5.17 1.39
CA PRO A 119 -5.72 3.75 1.10
C PRO A 119 -5.14 2.94 2.25
N ILE A 120 -5.91 2.01 2.79
CA ILE A 120 -5.43 1.06 3.81
C ILE A 120 -5.32 -0.32 3.19
N LEU A 121 -4.13 -0.91 3.25
CA LEU A 121 -3.89 -2.30 2.90
C LEU A 121 -3.54 -3.11 4.14
N GLU A 122 -4.19 -4.24 4.34
CA GLU A 122 -3.85 -5.21 5.36
C GLU A 122 -3.22 -6.45 4.74
N CYS A 123 -2.10 -6.90 5.29
CA CYS A 123 -1.48 -8.17 4.94
C CYS A 123 -1.52 -9.10 6.15
N ILE A 124 -2.33 -10.15 6.04
CA ILE A 124 -2.39 -11.22 7.04
C ILE A 124 -1.38 -12.27 6.63
N VAL A 125 -0.47 -12.60 7.54
CA VAL A 125 0.62 -13.55 7.32
C VAL A 125 0.47 -14.73 8.27
N THR A 126 0.49 -15.91 7.69
CA THR A 126 0.55 -17.20 8.37
C THR A 126 1.83 -17.96 7.95
N PRO A 127 2.25 -19.03 8.64
CA PRO A 127 3.47 -19.76 8.31
C PRO A 127 3.45 -20.35 6.90
N SER A 128 2.26 -20.66 6.37
CA SER A 128 2.03 -21.32 5.08
C SER A 128 1.44 -20.42 4.00
N SER A 129 0.87 -19.27 4.34
CA SER A 129 0.19 -18.38 3.39
C SER A 129 0.28 -16.91 3.80
N GLN A 130 0.14 -16.00 2.83
CA GLN A 130 -0.05 -14.58 3.06
C GLN A 130 -1.19 -14.08 2.18
N THR A 131 -2.09 -13.28 2.75
CA THR A 131 -3.22 -12.68 2.03
C THR A 131 -3.16 -11.18 2.22
N ILE A 132 -3.24 -10.43 1.12
CA ILE A 132 -3.36 -8.98 1.14
C ILE A 132 -4.81 -8.64 0.86
N SER A 133 -5.43 -7.88 1.75
CA SER A 133 -6.78 -7.33 1.60
C SER A 133 -6.70 -5.81 1.59
N THR A 134 -7.43 -5.17 0.68
CA THR A 134 -7.64 -3.72 0.76
C THR A 134 -8.80 -3.46 1.71
N ILE A 135 -8.63 -2.52 2.63
CA ILE A 135 -9.70 -2.02 3.51
C ILE A 135 -9.98 -0.60 3.04
N ASN A 136 -10.71 -0.48 1.94
CA ASN A 136 -11.35 0.76 1.50
C ASN A 136 -12.84 0.50 1.42
#